data_AF-A0A9K3GJP2-F1
#
_entry.id   AF-A0A9K3GJP2-F1
#
_cell.length_a   1.000
_cell.length_b   1.000
_cell.length_c   1.000
_cell.angle_alpha   90.00
_cell.angle_beta   90.00
_cell.angle_gamma   90.00
#
_symmetry.space_group_name_H-M   'P 1'
#
loop_
_entity.id
_entity.type
_entity.pdbx_description
1 polymer ?
#
loop_
_entity_poly.entity_id
_entity_poly.type
_entity_poly.pdbx_seq_one_letter_code
_entity_poly.pdbx_strand_id
1 'polypeptide(L)'
;GIDIPSITLVVNFDVPSSGQVSPLETYIHRVGRCGRFGRKGVAISLVHDANSYNQLMSFKRDTGVDIDCVTLDNLEAEYEKWVK
;
A
#
# COMPACT_ATOMS: atom_id res chain seq x y z
N GLY A 1 -8.63 -3.61 14.59
CA GLY A 1 -8.53 -4.31 13.30
C GLY A 1 -8.19 -5.77 13.54
N ILE A 2 -8.61 -6.63 12.61
CA ILE A 2 -8.59 -8.09 12.72
C ILE A 2 -7.16 -8.63 12.90
N ASP A 3 -6.92 -9.46 13.91
CA ASP A 3 -5.63 -10.07 14.22
C ASP A 3 -5.59 -11.50 13.67
N ILE A 4 -5.06 -11.64 12.45
CA ILE A 4 -4.83 -12.95 11.82
C ILE A 4 -3.31 -13.15 11.77
N PRO A 5 -2.79 -14.23 12.39
CA PRO A 5 -1.39 -14.58 12.25
C PRO A 5 -1.06 -14.78 10.77
N SER A 6 0.13 -14.36 10.34
CA SER A 6 0.74 -14.74 9.04
C SER A 6 0.26 -14.01 7.77
N ILE A 7 -0.35 -12.84 7.85
CA ILE A 7 -0.65 -12.07 6.62
C ILE A 7 0.67 -11.64 5.96
N THR A 8 0.89 -12.08 4.71
CA THR A 8 2.06 -11.73 3.89
C THR A 8 1.72 -10.70 2.82
N LEU A 9 0.45 -10.61 2.42
CA LEU A 9 -0.02 -9.71 1.37
C LEU A 9 -1.25 -8.94 1.85
N VAL A 10 -1.22 -7.62 1.67
CA VAL A 10 -2.39 -6.74 1.81
C VAL A 10 -2.67 -6.12 0.46
N VAL A 11 -3.93 -6.16 0.02
CA VAL A 11 -4.37 -5.46 -1.18
C VAL A 11 -5.43 -4.43 -0.78
N ASN A 12 -5.11 -3.15 -0.93
CA ASN A 12 -6.08 -2.07 -0.82
C ASN A 12 -6.75 -1.91 -2.18
N PHE A 13 -8.00 -2.35 -2.29
CA PHE A 13 -8.79 -2.17 -3.52
C PHE A 13 -9.06 -0.68 -3.80
N ASP A 14 -9.30 0.09 -2.74
CA ASP A 14 -9.41 1.54 -2.78
C ASP A 14 -8.44 2.19 -1.79
N VAL A 15 -7.79 3.28 -2.23
CA VAL A 15 -7.01 4.14 -1.35
C VAL A 15 -7.96 4.81 -0.35
N PRO A 16 -7.67 4.77 0.97
CA PRO A 16 -8.49 5.45 1.96
C PRO A 16 -8.60 6.94 1.64
N SER A 17 -9.82 7.44 1.42
CA SER A 17 -10.05 8.81 0.95
C SER A 17 -10.88 9.70 1.88
N SER A 18 -11.67 9.11 2.77
CA SER A 18 -12.49 9.83 3.74
C SER A 18 -12.94 8.92 4.88
N GLY A 19 -13.20 9.48 6.06
CA GLY A 19 -13.65 8.75 7.23
C GLY A 19 -13.54 9.56 8.53
N GLN A 20 -13.99 8.99 9.64
CA GLN A 20 -13.84 9.63 10.97
C GLN A 20 -12.39 9.62 11.49
N VAL A 21 -11.55 8.76 10.92
CA VAL A 21 -10.13 8.62 11.25
C VAL A 21 -9.32 9.17 10.08
N SER A 22 -8.11 9.69 10.36
CA SER A 22 -7.20 10.16 9.33
C SER A 22 -7.03 9.10 8.22
N PRO A 23 -7.17 9.48 6.94
CA PRO A 23 -6.95 8.55 5.81
C PRO A 23 -5.57 7.89 5.87
N LEU A 24 -4.56 8.64 6.31
CA LEU A 24 -3.19 8.14 6.48
C LEU A 24 -3.10 7.08 7.60
N GLU A 25 -3.67 7.34 8.76
CA GLU A 25 -3.69 6.36 9.87
C GLU A 25 -4.42 5.08 9.44
N THR A 26 -5.53 5.23 8.71
CA THR A 26 -6.27 4.10 8.14
C THR A 26 -5.38 3.29 7.20
N TYR A 27 -4.63 3.96 6.32
CA TYR A 27 -3.69 3.31 5.41
C TYR A 27 -2.62 2.52 6.18
N ILE A 28 -1.96 3.15 7.16
CA ILE A 28 -0.92 2.55 8.00
C ILE A 28 -1.47 1.31 8.74
N HIS A 29 -2.66 1.39 9.31
CA HIS A 29 -3.28 0.27 10.03
C HIS A 29 -3.70 -0.89 9.13
N ARG A 30 -3.98 -0.64 7.85
CA ARG A 30 -4.24 -1.68 6.84
C ARG A 30 -2.95 -2.37 6.44
N VAL A 31 -1.93 -1.61 6.01
CA VAL A 31 -0.67 -2.20 5.54
C VAL A 31 0.14 -2.84 6.67
N GLY A 32 0.04 -2.32 7.90
CA GLY A 32 0.63 -2.89 9.10
C GLY A 32 0.04 -4.25 9.55
N ARG A 33 -0.94 -4.79 8.80
CA ARG A 33 -1.40 -6.18 8.96
C ARG A 33 -0.39 -7.19 8.42
N CYS A 34 0.38 -6.83 7.39
CA CYS A 34 1.47 -7.67 6.88
C CYS A 34 2.81 -7.31 7.52
N GLY A 35 3.83 -8.15 7.29
CA GLY A 35 5.22 -7.83 7.65
C GLY A 35 5.52 -7.76 9.17
N ARG A 36 4.64 -8.32 10.01
CA ARG A 36 4.81 -8.29 11.48
C ARG A 36 5.94 -9.20 11.94
N PHE A 37 6.62 -8.78 13.02
CA PHE A 37 7.70 -9.54 13.67
C PHE A 37 8.89 -9.82 12.76
N GLY A 38 9.28 -8.84 11.94
CA GLY A 38 10.45 -8.95 11.04
C GLY A 38 10.25 -9.86 9.84
N ARG A 39 9.03 -10.37 9.62
CA ARG A 39 8.69 -11.11 8.40
C ARG A 39 8.56 -10.14 7.23
N LYS A 40 8.88 -10.60 6.01
CA LYS A 40 8.60 -9.83 4.80
C LYS A 40 7.08 -9.81 4.55
N GLY A 41 6.58 -8.67 4.08
CA GLY A 41 5.19 -8.48 3.68
C GLY A 41 5.11 -7.49 2.52
N VAL A 42 4.08 -7.62 1.70
CA VAL A 42 3.83 -6.76 0.55
C VAL A 42 2.46 -6.10 0.73
N ALA A 43 2.39 -4.81 0.43
CA ALA A 43 1.15 -4.07 0.36
C ALA A 43 0.99 -3.49 -1.04
N ILE A 44 -0.11 -3.83 -1.70
CA ILE A 44 -0.46 -3.31 -3.04
C ILE A 44 -1.69 -2.43 -2.88
N SER A 45 -1.67 -1.25 -3.47
CA SER A 45 -2.83 -0.35 -3.49
C SER A 45 -3.22 -0.09 -4.92
N LEU A 46 -4.48 -0.37 -5.27
CA LEU A 46 -5.01 -0.08 -6.60
C LEU A 46 -5.41 1.38 -6.66
N VAL A 47 -4.95 2.06 -7.71
CA VAL A 47 -5.18 3.47 -7.99
C VAL A 47 -5.93 3.55 -9.30
N HIS A 48 -7.16 4.05 -9.26
CA HIS A 48 -8.05 4.08 -10.42
C HIS A 48 -8.32 5.49 -10.96
N ASP A 49 -7.96 6.53 -10.20
CA ASP A 49 -8.16 7.93 -10.59
C ASP A 49 -7.06 8.86 -10.07
N ALA A 50 -7.09 10.13 -10.51
CA ALA A 50 -6.13 11.13 -10.09
C ALA A 50 -6.23 11.46 -8.57
N ASN A 51 -7.42 11.30 -7.97
CA ASN A 51 -7.63 11.61 -6.57
C ASN A 51 -6.93 10.59 -5.66
N SER A 52 -7.17 9.30 -5.89
CA SER A 52 -6.49 8.18 -5.22
C SER A 52 -4.98 8.23 -5.41
N TYR A 53 -4.51 8.62 -6.61
CA TYR A 53 -3.08 8.83 -6.87
C TYR A 53 -2.49 9.96 -6.01
N ASN A 54 -3.11 11.15 -6.04
CA ASN A 54 -2.64 12.31 -5.27
C ASN A 54 -2.65 12.01 -3.76
N GLN A 55 -3.65 11.26 -3.30
CA GLN A 55 -3.74 10.83 -1.92
C GLN A 55 -2.62 9.87 -1.54
N LEU A 56 -2.34 8.85 -2.34
CA LEU A 56 -1.21 7.94 -2.11
C LEU A 56 0.14 8.69 -2.11
N MET A 57 0.29 9.68 -2.99
CA MET A 57 1.47 10.55 -3.02
C MET A 57 1.60 11.43 -1.77
N SER A 58 0.48 11.89 -1.19
CA SER A 58 0.52 12.55 0.12
C SER A 58 0.98 11.59 1.22
N PHE A 59 0.50 10.33 1.24
CA PHE A 59 0.95 9.35 2.22
C PHE A 59 2.44 9.03 2.08
N LYS A 60 2.95 8.90 0.86
CA LYS A 60 4.39 8.75 0.57
C LYS A 60 5.19 9.89 1.20
N ARG A 61 4.75 11.13 0.97
CA ARG A 61 5.40 12.33 1.52
C ARG A 61 5.37 12.36 3.04
N ASP A 62 4.21 12.11 3.64
CA ASP A 62 3.98 12.29 5.08
C ASP A 62 4.66 11.19 5.91
N THR A 63 4.76 9.97 5.36
CA THR A 63 5.44 8.85 6.03
C THR A 63 6.94 8.81 5.76
N GLY A 64 7.41 9.43 4.67
CA GLY A 64 8.78 9.31 4.19
C GLY A 64 9.13 7.91 3.66
N VAL A 65 8.15 7.01 3.55
CA VAL A 65 8.34 5.65 3.02
C VAL A 65 8.28 5.71 1.50
N ASP A 66 9.16 4.96 0.84
CA ASP A 66 9.09 4.85 -0.62
C ASP A 66 7.93 3.95 -1.02
N ILE A 67 7.11 4.44 -1.96
CA ILE A 67 6.00 3.70 -2.56
C ILE A 67 6.28 3.66 -4.06
N ASP A 68 6.56 2.45 -4.55
CA ASP A 68 6.75 2.19 -5.97
C ASP A 68 5.43 2.30 -6.71
N CYS A 69 5.43 3.04 -7.81
CA CYS A 69 4.26 3.22 -8.66
C CYS A 69 4.47 2.45 -9.96
N VAL A 70 3.58 1.48 -10.20
CA VAL A 70 3.64 0.56 -11.33
C VAL A 70 2.31 0.65 -12.08
N THR A 71 2.37 0.74 -13.40
CA THR A 71 1.20 0.66 -14.27
C THR A 71 1.02 -0.78 -14.75
N LEU A 72 -0.18 -1.15 -15.19
CA LEU A 72 -0.39 -2.51 -15.71
C LEU A 72 0.47 -2.76 -16.97
N ASP A 73 0.68 -1.72 -17.79
CA ASP A 73 1.49 -1.81 -19.01
C ASP A 73 2.97 -2.11 -18.75
N ASN A 74 3.50 -1.73 -17.57
CA ASN A 74 4.91 -1.96 -17.21
C ASN A 74 5.09 -3.00 -16.09
N LEU A 75 4.02 -3.65 -15.64
CA LEU A 75 4.03 -4.54 -14.47
C LEU A 75 5.03 -5.68 -14.60
N GLU A 76 5.10 -6.33 -15.76
CA GLU A 76 6.05 -7.42 -16.01
C GLU A 76 7.51 -6.94 -15.89
N ALA A 77 7.82 -5.77 -16.44
CA ALA A 77 9.16 -5.21 -16.40
C ALA A 77 9.58 -4.80 -14.99
N GLU A 78 8.65 -4.27 -14.19
CA GLU A 78 8.93 -3.92 -12.78
C GLU A 78 9.02 -5.16 -11.89
N TYR A 79 8.18 -6.17 -12.12
CA TYR A 79 8.23 -7.44 -11.38
C TYR A 79 9.61 -8.11 -11.48
N GLU A 80 10.19 -8.12 -12.68
CA GLU A 80 11.53 -8.64 -12.93
C GLU A 80 12.62 -7.92 -12.11
N LYS A 81 12.44 -6.64 -11.77
CA LYS A 81 13.37 -5.90 -10.90
C LYS A 81 13.22 -6.26 -9.43
N TRP A 82 12.03 -6.67 -8.99
CA TRP A 82 11.77 -7.02 -7.59
C TRP A 82 12.17 -8.46 -7.25
N VAL A 83 12.16 -9.34 -8.25
CA VAL A 83 12.49 -10.77 -8.07
C VAL A 83 13.97 -11.07 -8.28
N LYS A 84 14.67 -10.23 -9.04
CA LYS A 84 16.14 -10.31 -9.22
C LYS A 84 16.88 -9.55 -8.11
#